data_AF-A0A392R5N6-F1
#
_entry.id   AF-A0A392R5N6-F1
#
_cell.length_a   1.000
_cell.length_b   1.000
_cell.length_c   1.000
_cell.angle_alpha   90.00
_cell.angle_beta   90.00
_cell.angle_gamma   90.00
#
_symmetry.space_group_name_H-M   'P 1'
#
loop_
_entity.id
_entity.type
_entity.pdbx_description
1 polymer ?
#
loop_
_entity_poly.entity_id
_entity_poly.type
_entity_poly.pdbx_seq_one_letter_code
_entity_poly.pdbx_strand_id
1 'polypeptide(L)'
;SLLLLDWLAKLANIESLTVSAQILQILYSVTTDLCKVNFPYLRNLKTLKVKTYRPPSIPDKAVSFLLQNAPSAEVEIIDLSR
;
A
#
# COMPACT_ATOMS: atom_id res chain seq x y z
N SER A 1 14.84 5.23 1.69
CA SER A 1 15.23 5.21 3.12
C SER A 1 14.94 3.83 3.69
N LEU A 2 15.94 3.13 4.23
CA LEU A 2 15.85 1.75 4.74
C LEU A 2 14.83 1.59 5.89
N LEU A 3 14.62 2.66 6.68
CA LEU A 3 13.66 2.68 7.79
C LEU A 3 12.22 2.37 7.36
N LEU A 4 11.83 2.80 6.15
CA LEU A 4 10.49 2.55 5.62
C LEU A 4 10.31 1.08 5.24
N LEU A 5 11.36 0.46 4.69
CA LEU A 5 11.36 -0.96 4.34
C LEU A 5 11.33 -1.84 5.58
N ASP A 6 12.08 -1.49 6.62
CA ASP A 6 12.04 -2.18 7.92
C ASP A 6 10.67 -2.07 8.59
N TRP A 7 9.98 -0.94 8.38
CA TRP A 7 8.59 -0.78 8.81
C TRP A 7 7.64 -1.69 8.03
N LEU A 8 7.73 -1.72 6.70
CA LEU A 8 6.92 -2.62 5.86
C LEU A 8 7.20 -4.10 6.15
N ALA A 9 8.44 -4.45 6.53
CA ALA A 9 8.82 -5.79 6.97
C ALA A 9 8.05 -6.25 8.20
N LYS A 10 7.83 -5.35 9.17
CA LYS A 10 7.03 -5.64 10.36
C LYS A 10 5.56 -5.88 10.04
N LEU A 11 5.11 -5.46 8.86
CA LEU A 11 3.75 -5.69 8.36
C LEU A 11 3.62 -6.99 7.55
N ALA A 12 4.64 -7.84 7.47
CA ALA A 12 4.54 -9.09 6.68
C ALA A 12 3.41 -10.04 7.15
N ASN A 13 3.00 -9.96 8.41
CA ASN A 13 1.99 -10.83 9.03
C ASN A 13 0.60 -10.19 9.15
N ILE A 14 0.39 -8.96 8.67
CA ILE A 14 -0.93 -8.33 8.76
C ILE A 14 -1.85 -8.83 7.64
N GLU A 15 -3.11 -9.09 8.00
CA GLU A 15 -4.15 -9.47 7.04
C GLU A 15 -4.90 -8.26 6.48
N SER A 16 -4.94 -7.14 7.20
CA SER A 16 -5.65 -5.93 6.78
C SER A 16 -4.79 -4.69 7.04
N LEU A 17 -4.54 -3.91 5.99
CA LEU A 17 -3.80 -2.66 6.04
C LEU A 17 -4.75 -1.51 5.73
N THR A 18 -4.84 -0.53 6.63
CA THR A 18 -5.55 0.73 6.35
C THR A 18 -4.54 1.86 6.18
N VAL A 19 -4.62 2.57 5.06
CA VAL A 19 -3.67 3.61 4.67
C VAL A 19 -4.43 4.78 4.03
N SER A 20 -3.96 6.01 4.19
CA SER A 20 -4.53 7.16 3.46
C SER A 20 -3.92 7.30 2.06
N ALA A 21 -4.68 7.84 1.12
CA ALA A 21 -4.20 8.09 -0.25
C ALA A 21 -2.95 8.99 -0.28
N GLN A 22 -2.82 9.96 0.64
CA GLN A 22 -1.62 10.79 0.77
C GLN A 22 -0.39 9.98 1.18
N ILE A 23 -0.52 9.10 2.17
CA ILE A 23 0.58 8.22 2.59
C ILE A 23 0.93 7.28 1.46
N LEU A 24 -0.06 6.73 0.75
CA LEU A 24 0.17 5.87 -0.41
C LEU A 24 0.97 6.57 -1.53
N GLN A 25 0.68 7.84 -1.80
CA GLN A 25 1.46 8.66 -2.75
C GLN A 25 2.90 8.90 -2.29
N ILE A 26 3.10 9.25 -1.02
CA ILE A 26 4.43 9.46 -0.44
C ILE A 26 5.23 8.15 -0.49
N LEU A 27 4.62 7.04 -0.09
CA LEU A 27 5.21 5.71 -0.16
C LEU A 27 5.71 5.42 -1.57
N TYR A 28 4.83 5.55 -2.56
CA TYR A 28 5.19 5.31 -3.96
C TYR A 28 6.32 6.24 -4.45
N SER A 29 6.26 7.53 -4.14
CA SER A 29 7.31 8.48 -4.55
C SER A 29 8.66 8.19 -3.89
N VAL A 30 8.69 7.62 -2.69
CA VAL A 30 9.92 7.26 -1.96
C VAL A 30 10.41 5.86 -2.36
N THR A 31 9.52 5.00 -2.84
CA THR A 31 9.84 3.62 -3.23
C THR A 31 9.95 3.42 -4.73
N THR A 32 9.73 4.42 -5.59
CA THR A 32 9.82 4.26 -7.06
C THR A 32 11.16 3.74 -7.55
N ASP A 33 12.28 4.10 -6.90
CA ASP A 33 13.60 3.51 -7.20
C ASP A 33 13.73 2.08 -6.68
N LEU A 34 12.99 1.78 -5.62
CA LEU A 34 12.96 0.50 -4.94
C LEU A 34 12.00 -0.50 -5.61
N CYS A 35 10.97 -0.07 -6.38
CA CYS A 35 10.02 -0.94 -7.09
C CYS A 35 10.65 -1.98 -8.03
N LYS A 36 11.95 -1.87 -8.32
CA LYS A 36 12.74 -2.85 -9.08
C LYS A 36 13.26 -4.03 -8.24
N VAL A 37 13.16 -3.93 -6.91
CA VAL A 37 13.65 -4.94 -5.97
C VAL A 37 12.48 -5.82 -5.54
N ASN A 38 12.67 -7.13 -5.57
CA ASN A 38 11.65 -8.10 -5.14
C ASN A 38 11.45 -7.98 -3.62
N PHE A 39 10.34 -7.39 -3.17
CA PHE A 39 10.10 -7.12 -1.75
C PHE A 39 9.18 -8.14 -1.10
N PRO A 40 9.56 -8.80 0.01
CA PRO A 40 8.79 -9.89 0.59
C PRO A 40 7.72 -9.45 1.62
N TYR A 41 7.10 -8.28 1.47
CA TYR A 41 6.15 -7.72 2.45
C TYR A 41 4.69 -7.97 2.09
N LEU A 42 3.81 -7.90 3.10
CA LEU A 42 2.34 -7.99 2.95
C LEU A 42 1.83 -9.29 2.29
N ARG A 43 2.59 -10.40 2.35
CA ARG A 43 2.22 -11.70 1.76
C ARG A 43 0.91 -12.27 2.28
N ASN A 44 0.56 -11.94 3.52
CA ASN A 44 -0.66 -12.40 4.19
C ASN A 44 -1.82 -11.42 4.05
N LEU A 45 -1.63 -10.32 3.30
CA LEU A 45 -2.64 -9.27 3.18
C LEU A 45 -3.86 -9.81 2.41
N LYS A 46 -5.03 -9.70 3.03
CA LYS A 46 -6.34 -10.04 2.47
C LYS A 46 -7.11 -8.79 2.07
N THR A 47 -6.88 -7.67 2.76
CA THR A 47 -7.59 -6.41 2.46
C THR A 47 -6.67 -5.21 2.58
N LEU A 48 -6.67 -4.37 1.54
CA LEU A 48 -6.06 -3.04 1.53
C LEU A 48 -7.16 -1.98 1.54
N LYS A 49 -7.29 -1.25 2.65
CA LYS A 49 -8.26 -0.17 2.80
C LYS A 49 -7.60 1.17 2.56
N VAL A 50 -8.08 1.91 1.57
CA VAL A 50 -7.54 3.22 1.21
C VAL A 50 -8.52 4.32 1.61
N LYS A 51 -8.12 5.13 2.59
CA LYS A 51 -8.86 6.31 3.04
C LYS A 51 -8.56 7.50 2.14
N THR A 52 -9.59 8.16 1.62
CA THR A 52 -9.42 9.33 0.77
C THR A 52 -10.59 10.30 0.87
N TYR A 53 -10.30 11.60 0.74
CA TYR A 53 -11.31 12.65 0.54
C TYR A 53 -11.57 12.91 -0.95
N ARG A 54 -10.78 12.29 -1.84
CA ARG A 54 -10.88 12.37 -3.30
C ARG A 54 -10.65 10.98 -3.89
N PRO A 55 -11.70 10.17 -4.08
CA PRO A 55 -11.60 8.82 -4.66
C PRO A 55 -10.80 8.72 -5.96
N PRO A 56 -10.94 9.62 -6.96
CA PRO A 56 -10.18 9.51 -8.22
C PRO A 56 -8.68 9.82 -8.08
N SER A 57 -8.18 10.18 -6.88
CA SER A 57 -6.77 10.51 -6.64
C SER A 57 -5.92 9.34 -6.12
N ILE A 58 -6.48 8.14 -6.03
CA ILE A 58 -5.73 6.95 -5.61
C ILE A 58 -4.81 6.52 -6.76
N PRO A 59 -3.49 6.39 -6.54
CA PRO A 59 -2.58 5.99 -7.60
C PRO A 59 -2.61 4.46 -7.77
N ASP A 60 -3.13 3.99 -8.90
CA ASP A 60 -3.17 2.55 -9.25
C ASP A 60 -1.80 1.87 -9.12
N LYS A 61 -0.74 2.56 -9.54
CA LYS A 61 0.63 2.04 -9.45
C LYS A 61 1.08 1.83 -8.00
N ALA A 62 0.66 2.71 -7.09
CA ALA A 62 1.00 2.60 -5.68
C ALA A 62 0.23 1.46 -5.00
N VAL A 63 -1.04 1.26 -5.38
CA VAL A 63 -1.84 0.11 -4.96
C VAL A 63 -1.18 -1.18 -5.45
N SER A 64 -0.85 -1.27 -6.75
CA SER A 64 -0.20 -2.45 -7.33
C SER A 64 1.14 -2.78 -6.69
N PHE A 65 1.90 -1.76 -6.24
CA PHE A 65 3.15 -1.96 -5.52
C PHE A 65 2.94 -2.68 -4.19
N LEU A 66 1.93 -2.28 -3.40
CA LEU A 66 1.63 -2.94 -2.13
C LEU A 66 1.08 -4.36 -2.32
N LEU A 67 0.37 -4.60 -3.43
CA LEU A 67 -0.27 -5.88 -3.72
C LEU A 67 0.60 -6.88 -4.49
N GLN A 68 1.84 -6.52 -4.84
CA GLN A 68 2.73 -7.37 -5.66
C GLN A 68 2.88 -8.80 -5.12
N ASN A 69 2.81 -8.99 -3.80
CA ASN A 69 2.96 -10.30 -3.14
C ASN A 69 1.65 -10.87 -2.58
N ALA A 70 0.55 -10.15 -2.72
CA ALA A 70 -0.79 -10.57 -2.31
C ALA A 70 -1.81 -10.13 -3.37
N PRO A 71 -1.71 -10.67 -4.60
CA PRO A 71 -2.54 -10.24 -5.73
C PRO A 71 -4.03 -10.51 -5.52
N SER A 72 -4.38 -11.43 -4.62
CA SER A 72 -5.76 -11.77 -4.26
C SER A 72 -6.36 -10.86 -3.19
N ALA A 73 -5.60 -9.90 -2.65
CA ALA A 73 -6.13 -9.00 -1.63
C ALA A 73 -7.19 -8.07 -2.23
N GLU A 74 -8.28 -7.89 -1.49
CA GLU A 74 -9.34 -6.95 -1.87
C GLU A 74 -8.90 -5.50 -1.63
N VAL A 75 -9.28 -4.61 -2.53
CA VAL A 75 -9.05 -3.17 -2.37
C VAL A 75 -10.37 -2.50 -2.00
N GLU A 76 -10.43 -1.94 -0.81
CA GLU A 76 -11.58 -1.19 -0.30
C GLU A 76 -11.26 0.30 -0.30
N ILE A 77 -12.07 1.10 -0.99
CA ILE A 77 -11.93 2.57 -0.98
C ILE A 77 -12.89 3.14 0.06
N ILE A 78 -12.33 3.78 1.08
CA ILE A 78 -13.08 4.46 2.13
C ILE A 78 -13.12 5.95 1.79
N ASP A 79 -14.28 6.39 1.30
CA ASP A 79 -14.57 7.80 1.02
C ASP A 79 -14.92 8.54 2.32
N LEU A 80 -14.05 9.48 2.69
CA LEU A 80 -14.19 10.31 3.89
C LEU A 80 -14.87 11.66 3.63
N SER A 81 -15.35 11.90 2.41
CA SER A 81 -16.08 13.12 2.05
C SER A 81 -17.59 13.07 2.33
N ARG A 82 -18.08 11.95 2.85
CA ARG A 82 -19.49 11.68 3.19
C ARG A 82 -19.80 11.93 4.66
#